data_AF-A0A9D7LD27-F1
#
_entry.id   AF-A0A9D7LD27-F1
#
_cell.length_a   1.000
_cell.length_b   1.000
_cell.length_c   1.000
_cell.angle_alpha   90.00
_cell.angle_beta   90.00
_cell.angle_gamma   90.00
#
_symmetry.space_group_name_H-M   'P 1'
#
loop_
_entity.id
_entity.type
_entity.pdbx_description
1 polymer ?
#
loop_
_entity_poly.entity_id
_entity_poly.type
_entity_poly.pdbx_seq_one_letter_code
_entity_poly.pdbx_strand_id
1 'polypeptide(L)'
;MTWDESKHPRHPAGSSKGGEFSRASGVEHRSKMLYDMAQAGGFSYKAVTHEIPKEGAIVSIFPELSEGIDADYFTPADLARYFIKNREVLRQPGNYAGAWKNEGRMYLDVSRIVKTHAEAAALCIKHDQKGFFDLKEGKEYITNPGAKSGGAAGP
;
A
#
# COMPACT_ATOMS: atom_id res chain seq x y z
N MET A 1 6.86 -30.58 50.81
CA MET A 1 6.90 -29.11 50.72
C MET A 1 5.86 -28.69 49.69
N THR A 2 4.69 -28.26 50.16
CA THR A 2 3.59 -27.78 49.32
C THR A 2 3.80 -26.29 49.07
N TRP A 3 3.83 -25.91 47.81
CA TRP A 3 4.03 -24.53 47.38
C TRP A 3 2.85 -23.66 47.84
N ASP A 4 3.15 -22.53 48.49
CA ASP A 4 2.18 -21.62 49.09
C ASP A 4 1.92 -20.44 48.13
N GLU A 5 0.78 -20.50 47.44
CA GLU A 5 0.36 -19.56 46.40
C GLU A 5 0.02 -18.16 46.98
N SER A 6 -0.18 -18.04 48.29
CA SER A 6 -0.50 -16.75 48.95
C SER A 6 0.71 -15.81 49.05
N LYS A 7 1.94 -16.37 48.94
CA LYS A 7 3.20 -15.61 49.01
C LYS A 7 3.72 -15.16 47.63
N HIS A 8 3.07 -15.59 46.55
CA HIS A 8 3.42 -15.23 45.17
C HIS A 8 2.17 -14.84 44.36
N PRO A 9 1.55 -13.68 44.63
CA PRO A 9 0.41 -13.23 43.85
C PRO A 9 0.82 -13.02 42.39
N ARG A 10 0.33 -13.87 41.49
CA ARG A 10 0.45 -13.65 40.05
C ARG A 10 -0.55 -12.56 39.68
N HIS A 11 -0.06 -11.37 39.35
CA HIS A 11 -0.90 -10.39 38.68
C HIS A 11 -1.40 -10.99 37.36
N PRO A 12 -2.71 -10.94 37.05
CA PRO A 12 -3.21 -11.43 35.79
C PRO A 12 -2.55 -10.64 34.65
N ALA A 13 -1.80 -11.34 33.80
CA ALA A 13 -1.32 -10.81 32.53
C ALA A 13 -2.53 -10.66 31.61
N GLY A 14 -3.07 -9.44 31.54
CA GLY A 14 -4.22 -9.13 30.71
C GLY A 14 -5.03 -7.96 31.25
N SER A 15 -4.44 -6.77 31.31
CA SER A 15 -5.27 -5.56 31.26
C SER A 15 -5.52 -5.22 29.79
N SER A 16 -6.77 -4.92 29.44
CA SER A 16 -7.24 -4.61 28.08
C SER A 16 -6.69 -3.28 27.52
N LYS A 17 -5.60 -2.75 28.08
CA LYS A 17 -4.91 -1.51 27.69
C LYS A 17 -3.39 -1.70 27.47
N GLY A 18 -2.92 -2.95 27.35
CA GLY A 18 -1.51 -3.25 27.04
C GLY A 18 -1.25 -3.45 25.55
N GLY A 19 -1.28 -2.39 24.75
CA GLY A 19 -0.95 -2.49 23.31
C GLY A 19 -0.86 -1.17 22.54
N GLU A 20 -1.19 -0.05 23.19
CA GLU A 20 -1.36 1.25 22.53
C GLU A 20 -0.02 1.94 22.21
N PHE A 21 1.04 1.71 23.00
CA PHE A 21 2.34 2.38 22.82
C PHE A 21 3.29 1.70 21.80
N SER A 22 3.13 0.39 21.55
CA SER A 22 3.95 -0.33 20.54
C SER A 22 3.31 -0.33 19.15
N ARG A 23 1.97 -0.21 19.06
CA ARG A 23 1.27 -0.09 17.77
C ARG A 23 1.43 1.30 17.18
N ALA A 24 1.35 2.37 17.98
CA ALA A 24 1.52 3.75 17.50
C ALA A 24 2.92 3.98 16.92
N SER A 25 3.97 3.62 17.65
CA SER A 25 5.36 3.75 17.19
C SER A 25 5.66 2.91 15.95
N GLY A 26 5.13 1.68 15.87
CA GLY A 26 5.26 0.84 14.67
C GLY A 26 4.50 1.38 13.45
N VAL A 27 3.35 2.03 13.65
CA VAL A 27 2.59 2.68 12.57
C VAL A 27 3.31 3.94 12.10
N GLU A 28 3.78 4.80 13.01
CA GLU A 28 4.53 6.01 12.66
C GLU A 28 5.82 5.70 11.89
N HIS A 29 6.58 4.70 12.35
CA HIS A 29 7.81 4.29 11.67
C HIS A 29 7.54 3.77 10.24
N ARG A 30 6.46 2.99 10.05
CA ARG A 30 6.05 2.51 8.71
C ARG A 30 5.54 3.63 7.82
N SER A 31 4.72 4.53 8.34
CA SER A 31 4.23 5.68 7.58
C SER A 31 5.38 6.56 7.11
N LYS A 32 6.41 6.76 7.96
CA LYS A 32 7.62 7.46 7.56
C LYS A 32 8.39 6.70 6.47
N MET A 33 8.60 5.38 6.64
CA MET A 33 9.28 4.56 5.62
C MET A 33 8.57 4.63 4.26
N LEU A 34 7.25 4.45 4.22
CA LEU A 34 6.46 4.52 3.00
C LEU A 34 6.45 5.93 2.40
N TYR A 35 6.42 6.97 3.24
CA TYR A 35 6.57 8.35 2.78
C TYR A 35 7.94 8.59 2.12
N ASP A 36 9.03 8.16 2.76
CA ASP A 36 10.37 8.31 2.22
C ASP A 36 10.50 7.55 0.87
N MET A 37 9.91 6.35 0.76
CA MET A 37 9.83 5.60 -0.50
C MET A 37 9.04 6.34 -1.57
N ALA A 38 7.86 6.86 -1.21
CA ALA A 38 7.01 7.63 -2.14
C ALA A 38 7.77 8.82 -2.74
N GLN A 39 8.59 9.49 -1.93
CA GLN A 39 9.41 10.61 -2.40
C GLN A 39 10.63 10.18 -3.23
N ALA A 40 11.15 8.96 -3.05
CA ALA A 40 12.31 8.44 -3.76
C ALA A 40 11.98 7.84 -5.14
N GLY A 41 10.72 7.48 -5.36
CA GLY A 41 10.23 6.89 -6.61
C GLY A 41 8.75 6.55 -6.50
N GLY A 42 8.34 6.04 -5.34
CA GLY A 42 7.04 5.45 -5.13
C GLY A 42 7.14 4.14 -4.35
N PHE A 43 6.02 3.42 -4.26
CA PHE A 43 5.98 2.07 -3.71
C PHE A 43 4.73 1.30 -4.16
N SER A 44 4.79 -0.02 -3.98
CA SER A 44 3.61 -0.88 -3.82
C SER A 44 3.71 -1.63 -2.51
N TYR A 45 2.62 -1.69 -1.74
CA TYR A 45 2.66 -2.17 -0.36
C TYR A 45 1.45 -3.01 0.01
N LYS A 46 1.71 -4.21 0.55
CA LYS A 46 0.67 -5.12 1.02
C LYS A 46 0.29 -4.77 2.46
N ALA A 47 -0.85 -4.10 2.64
CA ALA A 47 -1.26 -3.57 3.95
C ALA A 47 -1.41 -4.62 5.07
N VAL A 48 -1.73 -5.86 4.71
CA VAL A 48 -1.98 -6.96 5.67
C VAL A 48 -0.68 -7.63 6.14
N THR A 49 0.23 -7.94 5.21
CA THR A 49 1.48 -8.66 5.48
C THR A 49 2.67 -7.72 5.67
N HIS A 50 2.49 -6.42 5.37
CA HIS A 50 3.52 -5.40 5.38
C HIS A 50 4.65 -5.64 4.37
N GLU A 51 4.36 -6.40 3.30
CA GLU A 51 5.33 -6.73 2.26
C GLU A 51 5.41 -5.65 1.18
N ILE A 52 6.62 -5.42 0.69
CA ILE A 52 6.89 -4.68 -0.55
C ILE A 52 7.26 -5.72 -1.61
N PRO A 53 6.42 -5.92 -2.63
CA PRO A 53 6.70 -6.86 -3.70
C PRO A 53 7.88 -6.38 -4.54
N LYS A 54 8.70 -7.32 -5.01
CA LYS A 54 9.90 -7.03 -5.82
C LYS A 54 9.79 -7.49 -7.28
N GLU A 55 8.71 -8.20 -7.60
CA GLU A 55 8.49 -8.77 -8.93
C GLU A 55 7.01 -8.84 -9.27
N GLY A 56 6.73 -8.97 -10.56
CA GLY A 56 5.38 -8.98 -11.13
C GLY A 56 5.00 -7.63 -11.74
N ALA A 57 3.91 -7.65 -12.49
CA ALA A 57 3.35 -6.48 -13.15
C ALA A 57 2.22 -5.89 -12.28
N ILE A 58 2.34 -4.62 -11.92
CA ILE A 58 1.35 -3.90 -11.11
C ILE A 58 0.37 -3.15 -12.01
N VAL A 59 -0.93 -3.30 -11.73
CA VAL A 59 -2.02 -2.63 -12.45
C VAL A 59 -2.99 -1.98 -11.46
N SER A 60 -3.28 -0.68 -11.63
CA SER A 60 -4.23 0.08 -10.79
C SER A 60 -5.66 -0.13 -11.26
N ILE A 61 -6.26 -1.26 -10.89
CA ILE A 61 -7.57 -1.69 -11.41
C ILE A 61 -8.77 -0.98 -10.76
N PHE A 62 -8.54 -0.08 -9.80
CA PHE A 62 -9.56 0.65 -9.03
C PHE A 62 -9.44 2.17 -9.23
N PRO A 63 -9.79 2.72 -10.42
CA PRO A 63 -9.64 4.14 -10.71
C PRO A 63 -10.43 5.04 -9.73
N GLU A 64 -11.54 4.56 -9.20
CA GLU A 64 -12.37 5.26 -8.20
C GLU A 64 -11.67 5.42 -6.84
N LEU A 65 -10.62 4.65 -6.58
CA LEU A 65 -9.82 4.73 -5.36
C LEU A 65 -8.52 5.51 -5.57
N SER A 66 -8.28 6.04 -6.76
CA SER A 66 -7.11 6.85 -7.07
C SER A 66 -7.27 8.28 -6.57
N GLU A 67 -6.26 8.80 -5.88
CA GLU A 67 -6.23 10.16 -5.35
C GLU A 67 -4.96 10.86 -5.79
N GLY A 68 -5.10 12.04 -6.42
CA GLY A 68 -3.96 12.87 -6.84
C GLY A 68 -3.80 14.09 -5.95
N ILE A 69 -2.77 14.06 -5.09
CA ILE A 69 -2.40 15.13 -4.17
C ILE A 69 -1.28 15.94 -4.80
N ASP A 70 -1.27 17.26 -4.62
CA ASP A 70 -0.10 18.06 -4.97
C ASP A 70 1.11 17.61 -4.13
N ALA A 71 2.23 17.30 -4.79
CA ALA A 71 3.39 16.71 -4.13
C ALA A 71 4.01 17.62 -3.08
N ASP A 72 3.85 18.94 -3.19
CA ASP A 72 4.38 19.91 -2.21
C ASP A 72 3.57 19.89 -0.90
N TYR A 73 2.34 19.38 -0.95
CA TYR A 73 1.45 19.26 0.21
C TYR A 73 1.29 17.81 0.69
N PHE A 74 1.95 16.85 0.04
CA PHE A 74 1.87 15.45 0.42
C PHE A 74 2.60 15.19 1.74
N THR A 75 1.89 14.58 2.70
CA THR A 75 2.42 14.30 4.03
C THR A 75 2.25 12.83 4.44
N PRO A 76 2.97 12.35 5.47
CA PRO A 76 2.69 11.03 6.06
C PRO A 76 1.25 10.88 6.57
N ALA A 77 0.58 11.98 6.92
CA ALA A 77 -0.82 11.95 7.36
C ALA A 77 -1.78 11.65 6.20
N ASP A 78 -1.46 12.07 4.98
CA ASP A 78 -2.23 11.72 3.78
C ASP A 78 -2.19 10.23 3.51
N LEU A 79 -1.00 9.62 3.62
CA LEU A 79 -0.86 8.16 3.56
C LEU A 79 -1.72 7.47 4.63
N ALA A 80 -1.60 7.89 5.89
CA ALA A 80 -2.38 7.28 6.97
C ALA A 80 -3.90 7.39 6.70
N ARG A 81 -4.38 8.56 6.24
CA ARG A 81 -5.78 8.77 5.85
C ARG A 81 -6.20 7.86 4.71
N TYR A 82 -5.40 7.75 3.66
CA TYR A 82 -5.67 6.89 2.52
C TYR A 82 -5.82 5.41 2.92
N PHE A 83 -4.91 4.92 3.77
CA PHE A 83 -4.96 3.55 4.27
C PHE A 83 -6.19 3.28 5.14
N ILE A 84 -6.59 4.24 5.98
CA ILE A 84 -7.80 4.13 6.81
C ILE A 84 -9.04 4.12 5.93
N LYS A 85 -9.14 5.06 4.99
CA LYS A 85 -10.27 5.19 4.05
C LYS A 85 -10.47 3.92 3.23
N ASN A 86 -9.40 3.32 2.73
CA ASN A 86 -9.44 2.18 1.81
C ASN A 86 -9.20 0.82 2.50
N ARG A 87 -9.23 0.78 3.84
CA ARG A 87 -8.88 -0.38 4.67
C ARG A 87 -9.57 -1.68 4.26
N GLU A 88 -10.87 -1.62 3.96
CA GLU A 88 -11.65 -2.82 3.61
C GLU A 88 -11.22 -3.41 2.26
N VAL A 89 -10.91 -2.56 1.28
CA VAL A 89 -10.41 -2.99 -0.04
C VAL A 89 -8.96 -3.48 0.06
N LEU A 90 -8.10 -2.76 0.81
CA LEU A 90 -6.69 -3.11 0.99
C LEU A 90 -6.47 -4.43 1.74
N ARG A 91 -7.48 -4.87 2.51
CA ARG A 91 -7.46 -6.16 3.20
C ARG A 91 -7.77 -7.35 2.31
N GLN A 92 -8.35 -7.12 1.14
CA GLN A 92 -8.67 -8.20 0.23
C GLN A 92 -7.36 -8.83 -0.31
N PRO A 93 -7.35 -10.16 -0.50
CA PRO A 93 -6.23 -10.85 -1.13
C PRO A 93 -5.88 -10.22 -2.49
N GLY A 94 -4.58 -10.14 -2.80
CA GLY A 94 -4.10 -9.59 -4.08
C GLY A 94 -4.10 -8.06 -4.25
N ASN A 95 -4.69 -7.28 -3.33
CA ASN A 95 -4.66 -5.82 -3.42
C ASN A 95 -3.45 -5.20 -2.68
N TYR A 96 -2.90 -4.13 -3.24
CA TYR A 96 -1.75 -3.38 -2.73
C TYR A 96 -2.11 -1.89 -2.70
N ALA A 97 -1.58 -1.16 -1.72
CA ALA A 97 -1.59 0.30 -1.75
C ALA A 97 -0.37 0.78 -2.53
N GLY A 98 -0.56 1.70 -3.46
CA GLY A 98 0.51 2.34 -4.21
C GLY A 98 0.64 3.82 -3.88
N ALA A 99 1.85 4.34 -4.07
CA ALA A 99 2.10 5.77 -4.18
C ALA A 99 3.15 5.99 -5.26
N TRP A 100 2.98 6.99 -6.13
CA TRP A 100 3.97 7.34 -7.14
C TRP A 100 3.86 8.82 -7.51
N LYS A 101 4.99 9.39 -7.93
CA LYS A 101 5.07 10.81 -8.27
C LYS A 101 5.08 11.01 -9.78
N ASN A 102 4.22 11.90 -10.27
CA ASN A 102 4.23 12.31 -11.66
C ASN A 102 3.78 13.76 -11.82
N GLU A 103 4.51 14.54 -12.63
CA GLU A 103 4.19 15.94 -12.96
C GLU A 103 3.79 16.81 -11.75
N GLY A 104 4.58 16.73 -10.66
CA GLY A 104 4.34 17.53 -9.45
C GLY A 104 3.19 17.04 -8.57
N ARG A 105 2.61 15.87 -8.86
CA ARG A 105 1.54 15.27 -8.06
C ARG A 105 1.99 13.92 -7.49
N MET A 106 1.57 13.65 -6.27
CA MET A 106 1.62 12.33 -5.66
C MET A 106 0.29 11.63 -5.91
N TYR A 107 0.33 10.50 -6.60
CA TYR A 107 -0.81 9.65 -6.84
C TYR A 107 -0.82 8.51 -5.83
N LEU A 108 -1.93 8.33 -5.14
CA LEU A 108 -2.21 7.19 -4.28
C LEU A 108 -3.24 6.30 -4.96
N ASP A 109 -2.99 4.99 -5.00
CA ASP A 109 -3.90 4.06 -5.67
C ASP A 109 -4.01 2.71 -4.95
N VAL A 110 -4.99 1.92 -5.40
CA VAL A 110 -5.08 0.49 -5.11
C VAL A 110 -4.78 -0.28 -6.38
N SER A 111 -3.82 -1.17 -6.29
CA SER A 111 -3.33 -1.94 -7.41
C SER A 111 -3.33 -3.44 -7.14
N ARG A 112 -3.17 -4.23 -8.21
CA ARG A 112 -2.96 -5.68 -8.15
C ARG A 112 -1.68 -6.04 -8.86
N ILE A 113 -1.04 -7.11 -8.36
CA ILE A 113 0.11 -7.72 -9.01
C ILE A 113 -0.32 -8.98 -9.74
N VAL A 114 0.07 -9.06 -10.99
CA VAL A 114 -0.09 -10.24 -11.84
C VAL A 114 1.26 -10.73 -12.34
N LYS A 115 1.31 -12.02 -12.72
CA LYS A 115 2.60 -12.68 -13.01
C LYS A 115 3.15 -12.38 -14.39
N THR A 116 2.30 -11.97 -15.33
CA THR A 116 2.67 -11.85 -16.75
C THR A 116 2.24 -10.51 -17.33
N HIS A 117 3.01 -10.01 -18.29
CA HIS A 117 2.66 -8.81 -19.05
C HIS A 117 1.35 -8.97 -19.83
N ALA A 118 1.07 -10.17 -20.34
CA ALA A 118 -0.16 -10.45 -21.08
C ALA A 118 -1.41 -10.30 -20.19
N GLU A 119 -1.36 -10.84 -18.97
CA GLU A 119 -2.43 -10.67 -17.98
C GLU A 119 -2.57 -9.20 -17.57
N ALA A 120 -1.45 -8.50 -17.36
CA ALA A 120 -1.45 -7.09 -17.00
C ALA A 120 -2.07 -6.22 -18.11
N ALA A 121 -1.69 -6.44 -19.36
CA ALA A 121 -2.26 -5.76 -20.52
C ALA A 121 -3.76 -5.99 -20.65
N ALA A 122 -4.22 -7.23 -20.45
CA ALA A 122 -5.64 -7.56 -20.47
C ALA A 122 -6.42 -6.82 -19.36
N LEU A 123 -5.85 -6.71 -18.15
CA LEU A 123 -6.43 -5.92 -17.07
C LEU A 123 -6.44 -4.42 -17.39
N CYS A 124 -5.38 -3.89 -18.00
CA CYS A 124 -5.32 -2.48 -18.39
C CYS A 124 -6.45 -2.12 -19.36
N ILE A 125 -6.65 -2.95 -20.39
CA ILE A 125 -7.74 -2.74 -21.35
C ILE A 125 -9.10 -2.87 -20.66
N LYS A 126 -9.29 -3.91 -19.84
CA LYS A 126 -10.55 -4.18 -19.15
C LYS A 126 -10.95 -3.06 -18.18
N HIS A 127 -9.98 -2.46 -17.51
CA HIS A 127 -10.19 -1.43 -16.49
C HIS A 127 -9.87 -0.01 -16.98
N ASP A 128 -9.73 0.18 -18.30
CA ASP A 128 -9.44 1.47 -18.93
C ASP A 128 -8.21 2.19 -18.31
N GLN A 129 -7.15 1.43 -18.03
CA GLN A 129 -5.86 1.92 -17.55
C GLN A 129 -4.87 2.04 -18.69
N LYS A 130 -4.06 3.11 -18.71
CA LYS A 130 -3.09 3.36 -19.79
C LYS A 130 -2.03 2.27 -19.92
N GLY A 131 -1.60 1.70 -18.80
CA GLY A 131 -0.50 0.74 -18.76
C GLY A 131 -0.32 0.10 -17.38
N PHE A 132 0.74 -0.69 -17.28
CA PHE A 132 1.17 -1.35 -16.05
C PHE A 132 2.67 -1.10 -15.83
N PHE A 133 3.16 -1.33 -14.62
CA PHE A 133 4.58 -1.27 -14.32
C PHE A 133 5.12 -2.64 -13.95
N ASP A 134 6.24 -3.02 -14.56
CA ASP A 134 6.96 -4.23 -14.21
C ASP A 134 7.98 -3.93 -13.10
N LEU A 135 7.77 -4.54 -11.93
CA LEU A 135 8.62 -4.34 -10.75
C LEU A 135 10.05 -4.83 -10.94
N LYS A 136 10.25 -5.89 -11.73
CA LYS A 136 11.56 -6.49 -11.92
C LYS A 136 12.40 -5.67 -12.90
N GLU A 137 11.76 -5.16 -13.94
CA GLU A 137 12.41 -4.34 -14.97
C GLU A 137 12.47 -2.87 -14.59
N GLY A 138 11.67 -2.44 -13.63
CA GLY A 138 11.62 -1.04 -13.21
C GLY A 138 11.05 -0.13 -14.30
N LYS A 139 10.09 -0.62 -15.10
CA LYS A 139 9.62 0.05 -16.30
C LYS A 139 8.10 -0.03 -16.48
N GLU A 140 7.54 1.08 -16.97
CA GLU A 140 6.15 1.16 -17.43
C GLU A 140 5.98 0.60 -18.86
N TYR A 141 4.87 -0.13 -19.05
CA TYR A 141 4.39 -0.65 -20.31
C TYR A 141 3.03 -0.07 -20.65
N ILE A 142 2.98 0.73 -21.71
CA ILE A 142 1.73 1.29 -22.26
C ILE A 142 1.04 0.21 -23.08
N THR A 143 -0.22 -0.08 -22.74
CA THR A 143 -1.01 -1.14 -23.39
C THR A 143 -2.36 -0.65 -23.90
N ASN A 144 -2.87 0.45 -23.33
CA ASN A 144 -4.09 1.11 -23.78
C ASN A 144 -3.86 2.63 -23.84
N PRO A 145 -3.17 3.14 -24.88
CA PRO A 145 -2.82 4.57 -24.98
C PRO A 145 -4.04 5.49 -25.06
N GLY A 146 -5.23 4.96 -25.38
CA GLY A 146 -6.49 5.69 -25.45
C GLY A 146 -7.32 5.67 -24.17
N ALA A 147 -6.76 5.17 -23.06
CA ALA A 147 -7.43 5.13 -21.76
C ALA A 147 -7.96 6.50 -21.33
N LYS A 148 -9.17 6.55 -20.77
CA LYS A 148 -9.83 7.80 -20.36
C LYS A 148 -9.89 8.02 -18.86
N SER A 149 -9.66 6.97 -18.08
CA SER A 149 -9.90 6.98 -16.63
C SER A 149 -8.74 6.48 -15.77
N GLY A 150 -7.63 6.01 -16.37
CA GLY A 150 -6.53 5.41 -15.63
C GLY A 150 -5.12 5.72 -16.14
N GLY A 151 -4.21 6.05 -15.22
CA GLY A 151 -2.76 6.07 -15.46
C GLY A 151 -2.15 4.68 -15.37
N ALA A 152 -0.85 4.54 -15.64
CA ALA A 152 -0.17 3.30 -15.25
C ALA A 152 0.14 3.35 -13.76
N ALA A 153 -0.03 2.23 -13.07
CA ALA A 153 0.48 2.07 -11.71
C ALA A 153 2.00 2.19 -11.75
N GLY A 154 2.61 3.07 -10.96
CA GLY A 154 4.07 3.16 -10.80
C GLY A 154 4.47 2.90 -9.34
N PRO A 155 5.66 2.35 -9.08
CA PRO A 155 6.35 2.47 -7.80
C PRO A 155 7.29 3.67 -7.82
#